data_AF-A0A2G1MCQ5-F1
#
_entry.id   AF-A0A2G1MCQ5-F1
#
_cell.length_a   1.000
_cell.length_b   1.000
_cell.length_c   1.000
_cell.angle_alpha   90.00
_cell.angle_beta   90.00
_cell.angle_gamma   90.00
#
_symmetry.space_group_name_H-M   'P 1'
#
loop_
_entity.id
_entity.type
_entity.pdbx_description
1 polymer ?
#
loop_
_entity_poly.entity_id
_entity_poly.type
_entity_poly.pdbx_seq_one_letter_code
_entity_poly.pdbx_strand_id
1 'polypeptide(L)' 'MSWTDERVETLKRMWNEGQSASQIAKELGGVTRNAVIGKVHRLGLSNRTGVAPQPAPAAPAAPAAPQPAAPA' A
#
# COMPACT_ATOMS: atom_id res chain seq x y z
N MET A 1 -8.49 0.00 17.35
CA MET A 1 -8.95 1.12 16.50
C MET A 1 -9.85 0.54 15.40
N SER A 2 -11.17 0.60 15.57
CA SER A 2 -12.09 0.12 14.54
C SER A 2 -12.18 1.12 13.40
N TRP A 3 -12.04 0.63 12.16
CA TRP A 3 -12.51 1.34 10.98
C TRP A 3 -14.03 1.28 10.98
N THR A 4 -14.66 2.26 11.61
CA THR A 4 -16.11 2.45 11.58
C THR A 4 -16.55 2.89 10.19
N ASP A 5 -17.82 2.68 9.86
CA ASP A 5 -18.37 3.01 8.56
C ASP A 5 -18.23 4.50 8.24
N GLU A 6 -18.54 5.39 9.20
CA GLU A 6 -18.34 6.84 9.09
C GLU A 6 -16.89 7.24 8.71
N ARG A 7 -15.90 6.54 9.26
CA ARG A 7 -14.48 6.79 8.94
C ARG A 7 -14.13 6.29 7.54
N VAL A 8 -14.73 5.20 7.10
CA VAL A 8 -14.58 4.68 5.74
C VAL A 8 -15.23 5.62 4.73
N GLU A 9 -16.43 6.14 5.01
CA GLU A 9 -17.10 7.12 4.17
C GLU A 9 -16.29 8.41 4.06
N THR A 10 -15.81 8.95 5.18
CA THR A 10 -14.95 10.14 5.20
C THR A 10 -13.69 9.93 4.39
N LEU A 11 -13.03 8.78 4.57
CA LEU A 11 -11.86 8.40 3.77
C LEU A 11 -12.20 8.35 2.28
N LYS A 12 -13.29 7.69 1.88
CA LYS A 12 -13.69 7.59 0.47
C LYS A 12 -13.98 8.98 -0.12
N ARG A 13 -14.66 9.85 0.63
CA ARG A 13 -15.01 11.20 0.18
C ARG A 13 -13.76 12.05 -0.05
N MET A 14 -12.92 12.20 0.97
CA MET A 14 -11.68 12.97 0.88
C MET A 14 -10.69 12.37 -0.14
N TRP A 15 -10.63 11.03 -0.21
CA TRP A 15 -9.86 10.32 -1.23
C TRP A 15 -10.42 10.49 -2.63
N ASN A 16 -11.69 10.82 -2.85
CA ASN A 16 -12.19 11.21 -4.17
C ASN A 16 -11.93 12.69 -4.45
N GLU A 17 -11.91 13.54 -3.43
CA GLU A 17 -11.66 14.98 -3.55
C GLU A 17 -10.22 15.35 -3.93
N GLY A 18 -9.24 14.50 -3.66
CA GLY A 18 -7.84 14.84 -3.98
C GLY A 18 -6.89 14.79 -2.80
N GLN A 19 -7.43 14.61 -1.59
CA GLN A 19 -6.66 14.76 -0.36
C GLN A 19 -5.57 13.69 -0.22
N SER A 20 -4.44 14.11 0.36
CA SER A 20 -3.34 13.20 0.66
C SER A 20 -3.64 12.36 1.91
N ALA A 21 -3.08 11.13 1.98
CA ALA A 21 -3.29 10.23 3.12
C ALA A 21 -2.91 10.86 4.47
N SER A 22 -1.92 11.76 4.51
CA SER A 22 -1.52 12.47 5.72
C SER A 22 -2.58 13.47 6.19
N GLN A 23 -3.28 14.14 5.26
CA GLN A 23 -4.38 15.05 5.60
C GLN A 23 -5.60 14.26 6.07
N ILE A 24 -5.96 13.19 5.35
CA ILE A 24 -7.07 12.30 5.73
C ILE A 24 -6.81 11.69 7.12
N ALA A 25 -5.57 11.31 7.42
CA ALA A 25 -5.20 10.80 8.74
C ALA A 25 -5.37 11.84 9.84
N LYS A 26 -5.06 13.11 9.54
CA LYS A 26 -5.24 14.24 10.46
C LYS A 26 -6.72 14.52 10.73
N GLU A 27 -7.56 14.46 9.70
CA GLU A 27 -9.01 14.65 9.79
C GLU A 27 -9.69 13.51 10.56
N LEU A 28 -9.34 12.27 10.23
CA LEU A 28 -9.92 11.10 10.88
C LEU A 28 -9.53 10.97 12.35
N GLY A 29 -8.36 11.49 12.76
CA GLY A 29 -7.91 11.55 14.16
C GLY A 29 -7.62 10.19 14.82
N GLY A 30 -6.36 9.88 15.13
CA GLY A 30 -6.00 8.58 15.74
C GLY A 30 -5.84 7.43 14.73
N VAL A 31 -5.65 7.76 13.47
CA VAL A 31 -5.11 6.86 12.43
C VAL A 31 -3.88 7.50 11.81
N THR A 32 -2.90 6.70 11.40
CA THR A 32 -1.67 7.20 10.77
C THR A 32 -1.80 7.21 9.25
N ARG A 33 -0.90 7.94 8.56
CA ARG A 33 -0.79 7.93 7.09
C ARG A 33 -0.76 6.50 6.53
N ASN A 34 0.03 5.63 7.16
CA ASN A 34 0.15 4.23 6.72
C ASN A 34 -1.14 3.43 6.94
N ALA A 35 -1.89 3.71 8.01
CA ALA A 35 -3.18 3.06 8.23
C ALA A 35 -4.21 3.47 7.16
N VAL A 36 -4.20 4.74 6.73
CA VAL A 36 -5.04 5.24 5.63
C VAL A 36 -4.67 4.58 4.30
N ILE A 37 -3.38 4.53 3.94
CA ILE A 37 -2.91 3.85 2.71
C ILE A 37 -3.31 2.38 2.73
N GLY A 38 -3.09 1.70 3.86
CA GLY A 38 -3.47 0.30 4.03
C GLY A 38 -4.98 0.09 3.84
N LYS A 39 -5.83 0.98 4.37
CA LYS A 39 -7.28 0.88 4.19
C LYS A 39 -7.72 1.17 2.76
N VAL A 40 -7.16 2.19 2.11
CA VAL A 40 -7.39 2.50 0.68
C VAL A 40 -7.09 1.27 -0.19
N HIS A 41 -5.94 0.62 0.05
CA HIS A 41 -5.55 -0.62 -0.65
C HIS A 41 -6.51 -1.77 -0.37
N ARG A 42 -6.92 -1.98 0.89
CA ARG A 42 -7.89 -3.03 1.28
C ARG A 42 -9.26 -2.82 0.66
N LEU A 43 -9.66 -1.56 0.46
CA LEU A 43 -10.92 -1.16 -0.17
C LEU A 43 -10.82 -1.11 -1.70
N GLY A 44 -9.64 -1.30 -2.29
CA GLY A 44 -9.43 -1.24 -3.74
C GLY A 44 -9.65 0.14 -4.36
N LEU A 45 -9.57 1.22 -3.57
CA LEU A 45 -9.64 2.58 -4.14
C LEU A 45 -8.40 2.83 -4.99
N SER A 46 -8.59 3.44 -6.16
CA SER A 46 -7.53 3.74 -7.12
C SER A 46 -6.36 4.45 -6.43
N ASN A 47 -5.19 3.82 -6.48
CA ASN A 47 -3.96 4.36 -5.92
C ASN A 47 -3.48 5.49 -6.82
N ARG A 48 -3.80 6.74 -6.45
CA ARG A 48 -3.38 7.92 -7.22
C ARG A 48 -1.87 8.12 -7.23
N THR A 49 -1.16 7.51 -6.29
CA THR A 49 0.27 7.33 -6.37
C THR A 49 0.55 6.20 -7.34
N GLY A 50 0.96 6.52 -8.56
CA GLY A 50 1.29 5.57 -9.63
C GLY A 50 2.50 4.67 -9.32
N VAL A 51 2.45 3.92 -8.24
CA VAL A 51 3.25 2.70 -8.11
C VAL A 51 2.49 1.65 -8.88
N ALA A 52 2.83 1.55 -10.18
CA ALA A 52 2.59 0.33 -10.94
C ALA A 52 2.94 -0.87 -10.05
N PRO A 53 2.18 -1.97 -10.10
CA PRO A 53 2.54 -3.17 -9.37
C PRO A 53 3.96 -3.54 -9.81
N GLN A 54 4.95 -3.29 -8.95
CA GLN A 54 6.21 -4.00 -9.07
C GLN A 54 5.78 -5.45 -8.91
N PRO A 55 5.98 -6.31 -9.92
CA PRO A 55 5.81 -7.73 -9.72
C PRO A 55 6.73 -8.05 -8.54
N ALA A 56 6.13 -8.48 -7.43
CA ALA A 56 6.90 -9.14 -6.40
C ALA A 56 7.71 -10.21 -7.14
N PRO A 57 9.05 -10.22 -7.08
CA PRO A 57 9.75 -11.45 -7.37
C PRO A 57 9.27 -12.38 -6.28
N ALA A 58 8.26 -13.19 -6.60
CA ALA A 58 8.02 -14.43 -5.94
C ALA A 58 9.40 -15.08 -5.85
N ALA A 59 9.94 -15.19 -4.64
CA ALA A 59 11.00 -16.11 -4.41
C ALA A 59 10.39 -17.50 -4.55
N PRO A 60 10.84 -18.36 -5.47
CA PRO A 60 10.92 -19.76 -5.18
C PRO A 60 12.30 -20.04 -4.60
N ALA A 61 12.28 -20.65 -3.42
CA ALA A 61 13.28 -21.54 -2.85
C ALA A 61 14.53 -21.85 -3.71
N ALA A 62 15.71 -21.74 -3.08
CA ALA A 62 16.88 -22.56 -3.44
C ALA A 62 16.51 -24.07 -3.44
N PRO A 63 17.25 -25.00 -4.10
CA PRO A 63 18.62 -24.90 -4.60
C PRO A 63 18.86 -25.51 -6.01
N ALA A 64 19.75 -24.92 -6.81
CA ALA A 64 20.43 -25.64 -7.89
C ALA A 64 21.78 -25.00 -8.21
N ALA A 65 22.85 -25.65 -7.74
CA ALA A 65 24.17 -25.55 -8.38
C ALA A 65 24.06 -26.11 -9.82
N PRO A 66 24.87 -25.65 -10.79
CA PRO A 66 26.31 -25.94 -10.78
C PRO A 66 27.20 -24.74 -11.15
N GLN A 67 28.45 -24.80 -10.68
CA GLN A 67 29.57 -23.97 -11.14
C GLN A 67 29.75 -24.10 -12.67
N PRO A 68 30.32 -23.10 -13.37
CA PRO A 68 31.72 -23.31 -13.75
C PRO A 68 32.61 -22.05 -13.82
N ALA A 69 33.87 -22.32 -13.50
CA ALA A 69 35.09 -21.81 -14.13
C ALA A 69 35.50 -20.33 -13.94
N ALA A 70 36.58 -20.17 -13.17
CA ALA A 70 37.56 -19.11 -13.36
C ALA A 70 38.09 -19.05 -14.81
N PRO A 71 38.72 -17.93 -15.21
CA PRO A 71 40.15 -18.05 -15.46
C PRO A 71 40.99 -16.88 -14.92
N ALA A 72 42.30 -17.13 -14.99
CA ALA A 72 43.46 -16.42 -14.47
C ALA A 72 43.58 -14.92 -14.82
#